data_AF-A0A1B6YQR2-F1
#
_entry.id   AF-A0A1B6YQR2-F1
#
_cell.length_a   1.000
_cell.length_b   1.000
_cell.length_c   1.000
_cell.angle_alpha   90.00
_cell.angle_beta   90.00
_cell.angle_gamma   90.00
#
_symmetry.space_group_name_H-M   'P 1'
#
loop_
_entity.id
_entity.type
_entity.pdbx_description
1 polymer ?
#
loop_
_entity_poly.entity_id
_entity_poly.type
_entity_poly.pdbx_seq_one_letter_code
_entity_poly.pdbx_strand_id
1 'polypeptide(L)'
;MSRWSEQFESNAIHQTLKQMSDWLNVEVKDIDADHEAERRRLAKSISAIIEVVGGLDPELFPDQQLSQLNQHLRQTPMWNNLQAYASSPTTQHLREANDHLTSIVPNIFQLAALSRQPKAREIIRAVEEAYDAFCSALEKRDHDFKARLDENNDKLGALDRQARDLTEAQATLKQNTETALTAWQSEYTAAQSERAEAYSKAQIERGTKFDEALREWRAKSETEIKDISAKHTEKLQTAFDKYQNDADIRIVDMKAKHEAILEIHGLVGTDGVAGGYQKGATDELKAANFWRWVSMGALAVAAIWILVKYFMGFDLTPSGEVNWAEVVTAASLTLILLGAAGYAARQSKLHRETEQHMRWFALEIKAIDPFLSSLPSEQQNELKNQLSQKLFGQNRLTADKSEGSVDPAAFKSITDAVLSIIKITGKG
;
A
#
# COMPACT_ATOMS: atom_id res chain seq x y z
N MET A 1 97.62 6.96 44.49
CA MET A 1 98.71 6.73 45.47
C MET A 1 99.59 5.63 44.94
N SER A 2 100.88 5.92 44.74
CA SER A 2 101.85 4.93 44.30
C SER A 2 102.21 3.96 45.43
N ARG A 3 102.63 2.74 45.08
CA ARG A 3 103.14 1.74 46.03
C ARG A 3 104.27 2.30 46.91
N TRP A 4 105.08 3.21 46.38
CA TRP A 4 106.27 3.75 47.04
C TRP A 4 105.92 4.76 48.14
N SER A 5 104.91 5.61 47.91
CA SER A 5 104.45 6.56 48.93
C SER A 5 103.82 5.85 50.13
N GLU A 6 103.10 4.73 49.92
CA GLU A 6 102.61 3.89 51.02
C GLU A 6 103.76 3.26 51.85
N GLN A 7 104.85 2.87 51.20
CA GLN A 7 106.03 2.32 51.86
C GLN A 7 106.81 3.37 52.69
N PHE A 8 106.87 4.62 52.23
CA PHE A 8 107.49 5.72 52.97
C PHE A 8 106.73 6.03 54.27
N GLU A 9 105.41 6.27 54.16
CA GLU A 9 104.57 6.66 55.31
C GLU A 9 104.45 5.56 56.37
N SER A 10 104.68 4.30 56.00
CA SER A 10 104.68 3.15 56.92
C SER A 10 106.03 2.90 57.63
N ASN A 11 107.08 3.67 57.35
CA ASN A 11 108.39 3.47 57.95
C ASN A 11 108.40 3.77 59.48
N ALA A 12 109.01 2.89 60.26
CA ALA A 12 109.03 2.96 61.73
C ALA A 12 109.76 4.20 62.32
N ILE A 13 110.62 4.87 61.54
CA ILE A 13 111.33 6.09 61.95
C ILE A 13 110.37 7.21 62.42
N HIS A 14 109.24 7.36 61.73
CA HIS A 14 108.25 8.41 62.03
C HIS A 14 107.65 8.23 63.43
N GLN A 15 107.39 6.98 63.83
CA GLN A 15 106.88 6.66 65.17
C GLN A 15 107.95 6.87 66.25
N THR A 16 109.19 6.45 65.99
CA THR A 16 110.32 6.59 66.92
C THR A 16 110.62 8.06 67.24
N LEU A 17 110.70 8.93 66.23
CA LEU A 17 110.97 10.36 66.41
C LEU A 17 109.86 11.06 67.20
N LYS A 18 108.60 10.68 66.95
CA LYS A 18 107.45 11.20 67.71
C LYS A 18 107.56 10.85 69.18
N GLN A 19 107.85 9.58 69.49
CA GLN A 19 107.99 9.10 70.87
C GLN A 19 109.13 9.80 71.63
N MET A 20 110.28 10.02 70.99
CA MET A 20 111.41 10.71 71.62
C MET A 20 111.12 12.18 71.90
N SER A 21 110.40 12.86 71.00
CA SER A 21 109.92 14.22 71.21
C SER A 21 108.98 14.31 72.42
N ASP A 22 108.05 13.35 72.53
CA ASP A 22 107.10 13.28 73.65
C ASP A 22 107.82 13.08 74.99
N TRP A 23 108.84 12.21 75.05
CA TRP A 23 109.64 11.98 76.27
C TRP A 23 110.47 13.18 76.73
N LEU A 24 110.81 14.10 75.82
CA LEU A 24 111.54 15.32 76.17
C LEU A 24 110.61 16.42 76.70
N ASN A 25 109.31 16.33 76.44
CA ASN A 25 108.28 17.29 76.80
C ASN A 25 107.64 17.02 78.18
N VAL A 26 108.45 16.69 79.18
CA VAL A 26 108.00 16.52 80.58
C VAL A 26 108.16 17.82 81.38
N GLU A 27 107.22 18.10 82.30
CA GLU A 27 107.28 19.23 83.24
C GLU A 27 108.27 18.95 84.38
N VAL A 28 109.23 19.85 84.61
CA VAL A 28 110.28 19.70 85.64
C VAL A 28 110.17 20.87 86.64
N LYS A 29 110.15 20.57 87.95
CA LYS A 29 109.85 21.53 89.03
C LYS A 29 111.07 22.33 89.56
N ASP A 30 112.29 21.80 89.45
CA ASP A 30 113.53 22.50 89.80
C ASP A 30 114.50 22.43 88.61
N ILE A 31 114.90 23.59 88.09
CA ILE A 31 115.72 23.70 86.88
C ILE A 31 117.05 24.38 87.24
N ASP A 32 118.15 23.68 86.98
CA ASP A 32 119.49 24.25 86.96
C ASP A 32 119.88 24.67 85.52
N ALA A 33 120.75 25.66 85.37
CA ALA A 33 121.20 26.21 84.09
C ALA A 33 121.83 25.13 83.19
N ASP A 34 122.57 24.18 83.77
CA ASP A 34 123.17 23.06 83.06
C ASP A 34 122.13 22.09 82.50
N HIS A 35 121.03 21.86 83.24
CA HIS A 35 119.94 21.01 82.80
C HIS A 35 119.21 21.61 81.57
N GLU A 36 118.93 22.91 81.59
CA GLU A 36 118.23 23.57 80.49
C GLU A 36 119.06 23.59 79.19
N ALA A 37 120.38 23.78 79.30
CA ALA A 37 121.28 23.77 78.15
C ALA A 37 121.28 22.41 77.42
N GLU A 38 121.38 21.31 78.18
CA GLU A 38 121.37 19.95 77.62
C GLU A 38 120.01 19.61 77.01
N ARG A 39 118.91 19.94 77.70
CA ARG A 39 117.56 19.72 77.17
C ARG A 39 117.32 20.47 75.87
N ARG A 40 117.75 21.74 75.78
CA ARG A 40 117.57 22.59 74.60
C ARG A 40 118.32 22.04 73.39
N ARG A 41 119.55 21.56 73.57
CA ARG A 41 120.34 20.95 72.49
C ARG A 41 119.63 19.72 71.94
N LEU A 42 119.20 18.83 72.83
CA LEU A 42 118.55 17.57 72.46
C LEU A 42 117.22 17.82 71.72
N ALA A 43 116.42 18.79 72.20
CA ALA A 43 115.18 19.19 71.54
C ALA A 43 115.42 19.70 70.12
N LYS A 44 116.39 20.62 69.95
CA LYS A 44 116.74 21.16 68.63
C LYS A 44 117.19 20.08 67.66
N SER A 45 117.98 19.12 68.15
CA SER A 45 118.48 18.02 67.33
C SER A 45 117.36 17.05 66.92
N ILE A 46 116.44 16.69 67.82
CA ILE A 46 115.27 15.84 67.47
C ILE A 46 114.39 16.55 66.44
N SER A 47 114.10 17.85 66.63
CA SER A 47 113.30 18.62 65.67
C SER A 47 113.96 18.69 64.29
N ALA A 48 115.27 18.89 64.23
CA ALA A 48 116.01 18.89 62.96
C ALA A 48 115.91 17.53 62.23
N ILE A 49 115.92 16.41 62.95
CA ILE A 49 115.75 15.08 62.33
C ILE A 49 114.33 14.91 61.78
N ILE A 50 113.32 15.37 62.51
CA ILE A 50 111.92 15.33 62.05
C ILE A 50 111.74 16.11 60.76
N GLU A 51 112.33 17.31 60.68
CA GLU A 51 112.28 18.14 59.47
C GLU A 51 113.00 17.48 58.29
N VAL A 52 114.18 16.88 58.51
CA VAL A 52 114.94 16.19 57.47
C VAL A 52 114.19 14.97 56.94
N VAL A 53 113.68 14.11 57.82
CA VAL A 53 112.92 12.92 57.41
C VAL A 53 111.62 13.34 56.71
N GLY A 54 110.96 14.39 57.20
CA GLY A 54 109.78 14.96 56.56
C GLY A 54 110.04 15.66 55.22
N GLY A 55 111.27 16.05 54.90
CA GLY A 55 111.59 16.68 53.62
C GLY A 55 112.02 15.70 52.52
N LEU A 56 112.11 14.40 52.82
CA LEU A 56 112.41 13.38 51.82
C LEU A 56 111.26 13.18 50.83
N ASP A 57 111.60 12.79 49.61
CA ASP A 57 110.65 12.49 48.54
C ASP A 57 110.02 11.09 48.80
N PRO A 58 108.69 10.97 48.99
CA PRO A 58 108.04 9.69 49.27
C PRO A 58 108.21 8.64 48.16
N GLU A 59 108.49 9.06 46.92
CA GLU A 59 108.74 8.12 45.81
C GLU A 59 110.23 7.80 45.65
N LEU A 60 111.12 8.61 46.23
CA LEU A 60 112.58 8.48 46.14
C LEU A 60 113.25 8.75 47.49
N PHE A 61 113.08 7.81 48.43
CA PHE A 61 113.69 7.89 49.75
C PHE A 61 114.72 6.77 50.00
N PRO A 62 115.80 7.04 50.75
CA PRO A 62 116.81 6.06 51.10
C PRO A 62 116.34 5.14 52.25
N ASP A 63 115.55 4.11 51.93
CA ASP A 63 114.92 3.21 52.93
C ASP A 63 115.92 2.56 53.91
N GLN A 64 117.07 2.11 53.41
CA GLN A 64 118.11 1.51 54.25
C GLN A 64 118.70 2.53 55.24
N GLN A 65 118.98 3.75 54.80
CA GLN A 65 119.53 4.81 55.65
C GLN A 65 118.51 5.28 56.69
N LEU A 66 117.22 5.38 56.33
CA LEU A 66 116.15 5.68 57.29
C LEU A 66 116.01 4.57 58.34
N SER A 67 116.07 3.31 57.91
CA SER A 67 116.03 2.15 58.80
C SER A 67 117.25 2.11 59.74
N GLN A 68 118.46 2.41 59.23
CA GLN A 68 119.67 2.50 60.04
C GLN A 68 119.61 3.67 61.04
N LEU A 69 119.12 4.84 60.63
CA LEU A 69 118.90 5.95 61.55
C LEU A 69 117.93 5.55 62.67
N ASN A 70 116.82 4.89 62.33
CA ASN A 70 115.85 4.39 63.30
C ASN A 70 116.49 3.41 64.30
N GLN A 71 117.34 2.50 63.81
CA GLN A 71 118.08 1.58 64.67
C GLN A 71 119.02 2.32 65.61
N HIS A 72 119.81 3.29 65.13
CA HIS A 72 120.70 4.11 65.96
C HIS A 72 119.93 4.86 67.06
N LEU A 73 118.79 5.47 66.72
CA LEU A 73 117.97 6.18 67.69
C LEU A 73 117.34 5.25 68.74
N ARG A 74 117.10 3.99 68.38
CA ARG A 74 116.61 2.94 69.29
C ARG A 74 117.71 2.17 70.02
N GLN A 75 118.99 2.51 69.83
CA GLN A 75 120.05 1.81 70.57
C GLN A 75 119.97 2.08 72.07
N THR A 76 120.36 1.06 72.85
CA THR A 76 120.24 0.98 74.30
C THR A 76 120.64 2.24 75.08
N PRO A 77 121.77 2.93 74.80
CA PRO A 77 122.16 4.11 75.57
C PRO A 77 121.31 5.36 75.28
N MET A 78 120.72 5.51 74.09
CA MET A 78 119.90 6.69 73.77
C MET A 78 118.46 6.51 74.27
N TRP A 79 117.87 5.37 73.90
CA TRP A 79 116.46 5.09 74.13
C TRP A 79 116.14 4.97 75.61
N ASN A 80 116.98 4.24 76.37
CA ASN A 80 116.78 4.07 77.80
C ASN A 80 117.04 5.36 78.58
N ASN A 81 118.01 6.19 78.16
CA ASN A 81 118.29 7.45 78.85
C ASN A 81 117.17 8.49 78.64
N LEU A 82 116.58 8.56 77.45
CA LEU A 82 115.41 9.42 77.22
C LEU A 82 114.15 8.91 77.94
N GLN A 83 113.95 7.58 77.97
CA GLN A 83 112.86 6.97 78.72
C GLN A 83 113.05 7.16 80.24
N ALA A 84 114.27 6.98 80.75
CA ALA A 84 114.60 7.21 82.15
C ALA A 84 114.45 8.68 82.52
N TYR A 85 114.85 9.61 81.64
CA TYR A 85 114.64 11.04 81.82
C TYR A 85 113.15 11.40 81.94
N ALA A 86 112.28 10.79 81.12
CA ALA A 86 110.84 11.00 81.22
C ALA A 86 110.25 10.52 82.56
N SER A 87 110.92 9.57 83.22
CA SER A 87 110.51 8.98 84.50
C SER A 87 111.14 9.70 85.71
N SER A 88 112.37 10.18 85.57
CA SER A 88 113.19 10.83 86.59
C SER A 88 114.05 11.92 85.93
N PRO A 89 113.72 13.21 86.08
CA PRO A 89 114.38 14.30 85.37
C PRO A 89 115.75 14.63 85.99
N THR A 90 116.76 13.85 85.62
CA THR A 90 118.16 14.01 86.08
C THR A 90 119.05 14.48 84.94
N THR A 91 119.91 15.48 85.21
CA THR A 91 120.84 16.08 84.22
C THR A 91 121.81 15.07 83.59
N GLN A 92 122.17 13.99 84.31
CA GLN A 92 123.06 12.94 83.80
C GLN A 92 122.46 12.21 82.57
N HIS A 93 121.16 11.89 82.60
CA HIS A 93 120.49 11.22 81.49
C HIS A 93 120.46 12.08 80.22
N LEU A 94 120.34 13.41 80.37
CA LEU A 94 120.40 14.34 79.24
C LEU A 94 121.80 14.43 78.63
N ARG A 95 122.85 14.47 79.47
CA ARG A 95 124.25 14.49 79.00
C ARG A 95 124.58 13.22 78.22
N GLU A 96 124.29 12.04 78.77
CA GLU A 96 124.54 10.77 78.10
C GLU A 96 123.76 10.64 76.78
N ALA A 97 122.52 11.11 76.73
CA ALA A 97 121.73 11.13 75.51
C ALA A 97 122.28 12.11 74.46
N ASN A 98 122.77 13.29 74.87
CA ASN A 98 123.41 14.26 73.97
C ASN A 98 124.78 13.79 73.46
N ASP A 99 125.56 13.09 74.28
CA ASP A 99 126.83 12.49 73.86
C ASP A 99 126.58 11.44 72.78
N HIS A 100 125.57 10.58 72.98
CA HIS A 100 125.19 9.61 71.95
C HIS A 100 124.64 10.29 70.69
N LEU A 101 123.80 11.32 70.83
CA LEU A 101 123.27 12.08 69.70
C LEU A 101 124.39 12.72 68.87
N THR A 102 125.46 13.19 69.50
CA THR A 102 126.65 13.73 68.82
C THR A 102 127.26 12.72 67.85
N SER A 103 127.25 11.43 68.20
CA SER A 103 127.73 10.36 67.32
C SER A 103 126.83 10.07 66.11
N ILE A 104 125.55 10.46 66.18
CA ILE A 104 124.54 10.25 65.13
C ILE A 104 124.46 11.45 64.16
N VAL A 105 124.91 12.64 64.57
CA VAL A 105 124.90 13.89 63.78
C VAL A 105 125.40 13.75 62.33
N PRO A 106 126.51 13.04 62.02
CA PRO A 106 126.96 12.86 60.64
C PRO A 106 125.93 12.17 59.74
N ASN A 107 125.19 11.18 60.26
CA ASN A 107 124.15 10.46 59.51
C ASN A 107 122.93 11.37 59.25
N ILE A 108 122.63 12.27 60.18
CA ILE A 108 121.55 13.26 60.04
C ILE A 108 121.89 14.24 58.91
N PHE A 109 123.13 14.73 58.83
CA PHE A 109 123.55 15.63 57.76
C PHE A 109 123.56 14.97 56.37
N GLN A 110 123.86 13.66 56.29
CA GLN A 110 123.78 12.92 55.02
C GLN A 110 122.34 12.83 54.50
N LEU A 111 121.37 12.61 55.39
CA LEU A 111 119.95 12.61 55.05
C LEU A 111 119.43 14.02 54.74
N ALA A 112 119.95 15.04 55.43
CA ALA A 112 119.60 16.44 55.20
C ALA A 112 119.94 16.91 53.79
N ALA A 113 121.01 16.37 53.18
CA ALA A 113 121.37 16.67 51.79
C ALA A 113 120.34 16.14 50.76
N LEU A 114 119.58 15.10 51.13
CA LEU A 114 118.54 14.50 50.29
C LEU A 114 117.14 15.10 50.58
N SER A 115 116.99 15.79 51.71
CA SER A 115 115.76 16.45 52.13
C SER A 115 115.51 17.75 51.34
N ARG A 116 114.34 17.88 50.73
CA ARG A 116 113.92 19.09 49.99
C ARG A 116 113.35 20.15 50.94
N GLN A 117 113.41 21.42 50.52
CA GLN A 117 112.77 22.51 51.26
C GLN A 117 111.23 22.34 51.28
N PRO A 118 110.55 22.64 52.40
CA PRO A 118 109.13 22.31 52.62
C PRO A 118 108.17 22.92 51.58
N LYS A 119 108.45 24.11 51.03
CA LYS A 119 107.60 24.76 50.01
C LYS A 119 107.58 24.03 48.66
N ALA A 120 108.67 23.36 48.28
CA ALA A 120 108.72 22.62 47.02
C ALA A 120 107.89 21.33 47.08
N ARG A 121 107.75 20.74 48.29
CA ARG A 121 106.98 19.50 48.52
C ARG A 121 105.47 19.70 48.32
N GLU A 122 104.92 20.80 48.84
CA GLU A 122 103.47 21.08 48.71
C GLU A 122 103.03 21.21 47.24
N ILE A 123 103.85 21.87 46.40
CA ILE A 123 103.55 22.07 44.98
C ILE A 123 103.59 20.74 44.23
N ILE A 124 104.61 19.91 44.47
CA ILE A 124 104.77 18.61 43.79
C ILE A 124 103.62 17.67 44.15
N ARG A 125 103.26 17.58 45.44
CA ARG A 125 102.14 16.73 45.89
C ARG A 125 100.81 17.14 45.26
N ALA A 126 100.55 18.44 45.12
CA ALA A 126 99.33 18.92 44.46
C ALA A 126 99.27 18.52 42.97
N VAL A 127 100.43 18.47 42.29
CA VAL A 127 100.53 18.03 40.89
C VAL A 127 100.33 16.51 40.77
N GLU A 128 100.91 15.72 41.69
CA GLU A 128 100.72 14.26 41.75
C GLU A 128 99.25 13.89 42.02
N GLU A 129 98.59 14.55 42.97
CA GLU A 129 97.16 14.36 43.26
C GLU A 129 96.29 14.69 42.04
N ALA A 130 96.60 15.77 41.31
CA ALA A 130 95.88 16.15 40.09
C ALA A 130 96.09 15.14 38.95
N TYR A 131 97.30 14.59 38.82
CA TYR A 131 97.63 13.57 37.83
C TYR A 131 96.91 12.24 38.11
N ASP A 132 96.94 11.78 39.37
CA ASP A 132 96.23 10.57 39.81
C ASP A 132 94.70 10.70 39.58
N ALA A 133 94.14 11.88 39.87
CA ALA A 133 92.73 12.17 39.62
C ALA A 133 92.39 12.13 38.12
N PHE A 134 93.28 12.67 37.27
CA PHE A 134 93.11 12.63 35.82
C PHE A 134 93.16 11.18 35.29
N CYS A 135 94.16 10.39 35.69
CA CYS A 135 94.29 8.98 35.29
C CYS A 135 93.06 8.17 35.71
N SER A 136 92.61 8.32 36.96
CA SER A 136 91.41 7.64 37.47
C SER A 136 90.14 8.02 36.70
N ALA A 137 90.00 9.30 36.33
CA ALA A 137 88.87 9.77 35.54
C ALA A 137 88.88 9.19 34.11
N LEU A 138 90.06 9.06 33.52
CA LEU A 138 90.25 8.51 32.17
C LEU A 138 89.93 7.02 32.13
N GLU A 139 90.40 6.24 33.12
CA GLU A 139 90.05 4.82 33.26
C GLU A 139 88.55 4.61 33.43
N LYS A 140 87.91 5.41 34.29
CA LYS A 140 86.45 5.35 34.48
C LYS A 140 85.70 5.66 33.18
N ARG A 141 86.16 6.63 32.41
CA ARG A 141 85.57 6.98 31.10
C ARG A 141 85.74 5.87 30.07
N ASP A 142 86.89 5.20 30.01
CA ASP A 142 87.11 4.06 29.12
C ASP A 142 86.17 2.89 29.46
N HIS A 143 86.01 2.58 30.75
CA HIS A 143 85.06 1.57 31.22
C HIS A 143 83.60 1.94 30.91
N ASP A 144 83.18 3.18 31.20
CA ASP A 144 81.83 3.69 30.87
C ASP A 144 81.57 3.60 29.36
N PHE A 145 82.58 3.93 28.54
CA PHE A 145 82.47 3.90 27.08
C PHE A 145 82.34 2.48 26.54
N LYS A 146 83.16 1.53 27.02
CA LYS A 146 83.05 0.10 26.65
C LYS A 146 81.70 -0.48 27.02
N ALA A 147 81.22 -0.22 28.24
CA ALA A 147 79.91 -0.69 28.68
C ALA A 147 78.76 -0.18 27.79
N ARG A 148 78.81 1.09 27.38
CA ARG A 148 77.82 1.66 26.43
C ARG A 148 77.93 1.06 25.03
N LEU A 149 79.14 0.72 24.59
CA LEU A 149 79.38 0.12 23.29
C LEU A 149 78.78 -1.30 23.25
N ASP A 150 79.01 -2.09 24.30
CA ASP A 150 78.43 -3.43 24.46
C ASP A 150 76.89 -3.37 24.53
N GLU A 151 76.33 -2.46 25.35
CA GLU A 151 74.88 -2.27 25.46
C GLU A 151 74.24 -1.89 24.10
N ASN A 152 74.89 -1.01 23.34
CA ASN A 152 74.40 -0.61 22.02
C ASN A 152 74.51 -1.74 21.00
N ASN A 153 75.56 -2.55 21.04
CA ASN A 153 75.69 -3.73 20.18
C ASN A 153 74.59 -4.76 20.47
N ASP A 154 74.27 -5.00 21.74
CA ASP A 154 73.18 -5.87 22.14
C ASP A 154 71.82 -5.34 21.66
N LYS A 155 71.57 -4.03 21.80
CA LYS A 155 70.35 -3.39 21.28
C LYS A 155 70.25 -3.50 19.76
N LEU A 156 71.34 -3.27 19.03
CA LEU A 156 71.37 -3.42 17.56
C LEU A 156 71.08 -4.86 17.15
N GLY A 157 71.66 -5.83 17.84
CA GLY A 157 71.38 -7.26 17.61
C GLY A 157 69.92 -7.62 17.87
N ALA A 158 69.32 -7.08 18.94
CA ALA A 158 67.90 -7.27 19.23
C ALA A 158 66.99 -6.64 18.16
N LEU A 159 67.33 -5.43 17.71
CA LEU A 159 66.58 -4.73 16.65
C LEU A 159 66.64 -5.49 15.32
N ASP A 160 67.81 -6.03 14.95
CA ASP A 160 67.98 -6.83 13.73
C ASP A 160 67.14 -8.11 13.78
N ARG A 161 67.08 -8.79 14.93
CA ARG A 161 66.19 -9.95 15.12
C ARG A 161 64.73 -9.58 14.95
N GLN A 162 64.27 -8.50 15.59
CA GLN A 162 62.90 -8.02 15.44
C GLN A 162 62.56 -7.64 14.00
N ALA A 163 63.48 -7.02 13.28
CA ALA A 163 63.29 -6.67 11.87
C ALA A 163 63.14 -7.91 10.98
N ARG A 164 63.92 -8.97 11.24
CA ARG A 164 63.80 -10.26 10.54
C ARG A 164 62.48 -10.94 10.84
N ASP A 165 62.09 -11.03 12.11
CA ASP A 165 60.84 -11.63 12.54
C ASP A 165 59.63 -10.92 11.92
N LEU A 166 59.63 -9.58 11.90
CA LEU A 166 58.58 -8.79 11.25
C LEU A 166 58.53 -9.02 9.74
N THR A 167 59.68 -9.14 9.08
CA THR A 167 59.77 -9.40 7.64
C THR A 167 59.21 -10.78 7.30
N GLU A 168 59.55 -11.80 8.10
CA GLU A 168 59.03 -13.16 7.93
C GLU A 168 57.52 -13.20 8.18
N ALA A 169 57.04 -12.59 9.26
CA ALA A 169 55.61 -12.48 9.55
C ALA A 169 54.84 -11.79 8.42
N GLN A 170 55.40 -10.74 7.83
CA GLN A 170 54.79 -10.05 6.69
C GLN A 170 54.74 -10.93 5.43
N ALA A 171 55.81 -11.70 5.16
CA ALA A 171 55.85 -12.65 4.05
C ALA A 171 54.78 -13.75 4.22
N THR A 172 54.68 -14.33 5.42
CA THR A 172 53.65 -15.33 5.75
C THR A 172 52.24 -14.75 5.64
N LEU A 173 52.01 -13.55 6.17
CA LEU A 173 50.72 -12.89 6.08
C LEU A 173 50.31 -12.68 4.61
N LYS A 174 51.23 -12.18 3.78
CA LYS A 174 51.01 -11.99 2.35
C LYS A 174 50.63 -13.30 1.66
N GLN A 175 51.40 -14.37 1.88
CA GLN A 175 51.11 -15.69 1.31
C GLN A 175 49.74 -16.23 1.73
N ASN A 176 49.39 -16.09 3.01
CA ASN A 176 48.09 -16.51 3.52
C ASN A 176 46.94 -15.72 2.90
N THR A 177 47.10 -14.40 2.73
CA THR A 177 46.08 -13.55 2.09
C THR A 177 45.91 -13.87 0.62
N GLU A 178 46.99 -14.11 -0.13
CA GLU A 178 46.93 -14.51 -1.53
C GLU A 178 46.23 -15.86 -1.69
N THR A 179 46.57 -16.84 -0.85
CA THR A 179 45.94 -18.17 -0.84
C THR A 179 44.45 -18.07 -0.53
N ALA A 180 44.08 -17.32 0.51
CA ALA A 180 42.68 -17.12 0.88
C ALA A 180 41.88 -16.40 -0.22
N LEU A 181 42.49 -15.40 -0.88
CA LEU A 181 41.86 -14.67 -1.96
C LEU A 181 41.62 -15.57 -3.19
N THR A 182 42.59 -16.40 -3.57
CA THR A 182 42.44 -17.34 -4.67
C THR A 182 41.39 -18.41 -4.37
N ALA A 183 41.38 -18.95 -3.14
CA ALA A 183 40.35 -19.90 -2.71
C ALA A 183 38.95 -19.27 -2.77
N TRP A 184 38.79 -18.06 -2.22
CA TRP A 184 37.53 -17.33 -2.24
C TRP A 184 37.06 -17.02 -3.67
N GLN A 185 37.95 -16.59 -4.56
CA GLN A 185 37.62 -16.34 -5.97
C GLN A 185 37.14 -17.62 -6.68
N SER A 186 37.78 -18.76 -6.40
CA SER A 186 37.41 -20.05 -6.96
C SER A 186 36.03 -20.49 -6.46
N GLU A 187 35.82 -20.48 -5.15
CA GLU A 187 34.54 -20.84 -4.52
C GLU A 187 33.40 -19.93 -4.98
N TYR A 188 33.64 -18.62 -5.06
CA TYR A 188 32.65 -17.66 -5.52
C TYR A 188 32.26 -17.92 -6.98
N THR A 189 33.25 -18.14 -7.86
CA THR A 189 33.00 -18.41 -9.27
C THR A 189 32.22 -19.72 -9.47
N ALA A 190 32.61 -20.78 -8.74
CA ALA A 190 31.91 -22.05 -8.76
C ALA A 190 30.46 -21.92 -8.28
N ALA A 191 30.25 -21.30 -7.13
CA ALA A 191 28.91 -21.07 -6.58
C ALA A 191 28.04 -20.20 -7.50
N GLN A 192 28.63 -19.20 -8.16
CA GLN A 192 27.90 -18.35 -9.10
C GLN A 192 27.50 -19.12 -10.36
N SER A 193 28.38 -19.97 -10.89
CA SER A 193 28.06 -20.83 -12.04
C SER A 193 26.96 -21.83 -11.68
N GLU A 194 27.06 -22.46 -10.51
CA GLU A 194 26.06 -23.42 -10.02
C GLU A 194 24.68 -22.77 -9.88
N ARG A 195 24.61 -21.57 -9.30
CA ARG A 195 23.37 -20.79 -9.20
C ARG A 195 22.80 -20.43 -10.57
N ALA A 196 23.65 -20.02 -11.51
CA ALA A 196 23.21 -19.68 -12.87
C ALA A 196 22.65 -20.91 -13.59
N GLU A 197 23.28 -22.07 -13.44
CA GLU A 197 22.81 -23.32 -14.01
C GLU A 197 21.50 -23.80 -13.37
N ALA A 198 21.42 -23.76 -12.04
CA ALA A 198 20.22 -24.12 -11.28
C ALA A 198 19.02 -23.22 -11.66
N TYR A 199 19.27 -21.91 -11.79
CA TYR A 199 18.26 -20.95 -12.24
C TYR A 199 17.79 -21.26 -13.67
N SER A 200 18.71 -21.51 -14.60
CA SER A 200 18.39 -21.86 -15.98
C SER A 200 17.55 -23.14 -16.05
N LYS A 201 17.95 -24.19 -15.33
CA LYS A 201 17.19 -25.44 -15.22
C LYS A 201 15.79 -25.22 -14.66
N ALA A 202 15.66 -24.46 -13.57
CA ALA A 202 14.36 -24.15 -12.97
C ALA A 202 13.47 -23.33 -13.92
N GLN A 203 14.04 -22.42 -14.70
CA GLN A 203 13.30 -21.63 -15.68
C GLN A 203 12.78 -22.50 -16.83
N ILE A 204 13.61 -23.43 -17.33
CA ILE A 204 13.22 -24.40 -18.35
C ILE A 204 12.09 -25.29 -17.81
N GLU A 205 12.23 -25.84 -16.59
CA GLU A 205 11.23 -26.71 -15.97
C GLU A 205 9.89 -25.98 -15.73
N ARG A 206 9.92 -24.70 -15.35
CA ARG A 206 8.70 -23.89 -15.23
C ARG A 206 8.04 -23.66 -16.59
N GLY A 207 8.83 -23.39 -17.62
CA GLY A 207 8.35 -23.24 -18.99
C GLY A 207 7.67 -24.50 -19.51
N THR A 208 8.30 -25.67 -19.33
CA THR A 208 7.73 -26.95 -19.75
C THR A 208 6.43 -27.29 -19.01
N LYS A 209 6.40 -27.11 -17.68
CA LYS A 209 5.18 -27.34 -16.89
C LYS A 209 4.04 -26.39 -17.28
N PHE A 210 4.35 -25.13 -17.58
CA PHE A 210 3.35 -24.17 -18.05
C PHE A 210 2.79 -24.56 -19.43
N ASP A 211 3.66 -24.95 -20.36
CA ASP A 211 3.24 -25.38 -21.69
C ASP A 211 2.38 -26.66 -21.66
N GLU A 212 2.73 -27.62 -20.79
CA GLU A 212 1.94 -28.83 -20.55
C GLU A 212 0.56 -28.48 -19.97
N ALA A 213 0.51 -27.64 -18.94
CA ALA A 213 -0.76 -27.19 -18.34
C ALA A 213 -1.64 -26.45 -19.36
N LEU A 214 -1.03 -25.60 -20.21
CA LEU A 214 -1.74 -24.89 -21.26
C LEU A 214 -2.30 -25.83 -22.33
N ARG A 215 -1.55 -26.88 -22.70
CA ARG A 215 -2.04 -27.92 -23.62
C ARG A 215 -3.20 -28.70 -23.02
N GLU A 216 -3.08 -29.11 -21.77
CA GLU A 216 -4.15 -29.84 -21.08
C GLU A 216 -5.42 -29.00 -20.95
N TRP A 217 -5.28 -27.73 -20.57
CA TRP A 217 -6.40 -26.79 -20.50
C TRP A 217 -7.07 -26.60 -21.86
N ARG A 218 -6.30 -26.40 -22.94
CA ARG A 218 -6.86 -26.29 -24.30
C ARG A 218 -7.62 -27.56 -24.71
N ALA A 219 -7.08 -28.74 -24.45
CA ALA A 219 -7.73 -30.00 -24.78
C ALA A 219 -9.06 -30.18 -24.01
N LYS A 220 -9.07 -29.85 -22.71
CA LYS A 220 -10.28 -29.84 -21.89
C LYS A 220 -11.32 -28.85 -22.41
N SER A 221 -10.92 -27.60 -22.65
CA SER A 221 -11.82 -26.57 -23.19
C SER A 221 -12.36 -26.94 -24.58
N GLU A 222 -11.57 -27.52 -25.47
CA GLU A 222 -12.06 -27.98 -26.77
C GLU A 222 -13.11 -29.07 -26.62
N THR A 223 -12.92 -29.99 -25.68
CA THR A 223 -13.88 -31.06 -25.38
C THR A 223 -15.17 -30.50 -24.79
N GLU A 224 -15.08 -29.57 -23.83
CA GLU A 224 -16.23 -28.89 -23.23
C GLU A 224 -17.01 -28.07 -24.26
N ILE A 225 -16.33 -27.31 -25.13
CA ILE A 225 -16.96 -26.55 -26.21
C ILE A 225 -17.70 -27.48 -27.16
N LYS A 226 -17.11 -28.62 -27.54
CA LYS A 226 -17.77 -29.63 -28.39
C LYS A 226 -19.03 -30.20 -27.71
N ASP A 227 -18.94 -30.57 -26.44
CA ASP A 227 -20.08 -31.13 -25.68
C ASP A 227 -21.20 -30.10 -25.49
N ILE A 228 -20.87 -28.85 -25.14
CA ILE A 228 -21.85 -27.75 -25.02
C ILE A 228 -22.49 -27.46 -26.38
N SER A 229 -21.70 -27.40 -27.46
CA SER A 229 -22.20 -27.17 -28.81
C SER A 229 -23.16 -28.28 -29.26
N ALA A 230 -22.81 -29.55 -29.01
CA ALA A 230 -23.67 -30.68 -29.31
C ALA A 230 -25.00 -30.60 -28.53
N LYS A 231 -24.95 -30.35 -27.21
CA LYS A 231 -26.14 -30.18 -26.37
C LYS A 231 -27.02 -29.00 -26.79
N HIS A 232 -26.42 -27.88 -27.19
CA HIS A 232 -27.19 -26.73 -27.69
C HIS A 232 -27.83 -27.02 -29.04
N THR A 233 -27.11 -27.69 -29.95
CA THR A 233 -27.64 -28.10 -31.25
C THR A 233 -28.83 -29.04 -31.07
N GLU A 234 -28.73 -30.06 -30.22
CA GLU A 234 -29.82 -31.00 -29.92
C GLU A 234 -31.04 -30.29 -29.33
N LYS A 235 -30.84 -29.39 -28.36
CA LYS A 235 -31.94 -28.61 -27.76
C LYS A 235 -32.61 -27.66 -28.75
N LEU A 236 -31.82 -26.99 -29.59
CA LEU A 236 -32.33 -26.11 -30.64
C LEU A 236 -33.15 -26.90 -31.65
N GLN A 237 -32.64 -28.04 -32.11
CA GLN A 237 -33.35 -28.91 -33.04
C GLN A 237 -34.67 -29.38 -32.44
N THR A 238 -34.66 -29.88 -31.19
CA THR A 238 -35.88 -30.32 -30.50
C THR A 238 -36.90 -29.19 -30.34
N ALA A 239 -36.46 -27.98 -30.04
CA ALA A 239 -37.33 -26.81 -29.94
C ALA A 239 -37.91 -26.41 -31.31
N PHE A 240 -37.09 -26.49 -32.36
CA PHE A 240 -37.50 -26.17 -33.73
C PHE A 240 -38.52 -27.19 -34.25
N ASP A 241 -38.27 -28.49 -34.03
CA ASP A 241 -39.20 -29.57 -34.40
C ASP A 241 -40.56 -29.41 -33.70
N LYS A 242 -40.56 -29.05 -32.41
CA LYS A 242 -41.79 -28.73 -31.68
C LYS A 242 -42.52 -27.53 -32.26
N TYR A 243 -41.80 -26.45 -32.55
CA TYR A 243 -42.37 -25.25 -33.15
C TYR A 243 -42.97 -25.53 -34.53
N GLN A 244 -42.28 -26.32 -35.36
CA GLN A 244 -42.75 -26.71 -36.68
C GLN A 244 -44.04 -27.53 -36.58
N ASN A 245 -44.07 -28.52 -35.68
CA ASN A 245 -45.27 -29.32 -35.46
C ASN A 245 -46.46 -28.47 -34.97
N ASP A 246 -46.22 -27.55 -34.02
CA ASP A 246 -47.24 -26.61 -33.55
C ASP A 246 -47.75 -25.69 -34.68
N ALA A 247 -46.86 -25.25 -35.56
CA ALA A 247 -47.22 -24.42 -36.71
C ALA A 247 -48.09 -25.21 -37.72
N ASP A 248 -47.70 -26.45 -38.02
CA ASP A 248 -48.47 -27.33 -38.93
C ASP A 248 -49.87 -27.61 -38.39
N ILE A 249 -50.00 -27.93 -37.09
CA ILE A 249 -51.29 -28.11 -36.42
C ILE A 249 -52.16 -26.85 -36.55
N ARG A 250 -51.58 -25.66 -36.31
CA ARG A 250 -52.31 -24.39 -36.41
C ARG A 250 -52.73 -24.06 -37.84
N ILE A 251 -51.91 -24.37 -38.84
CA ILE A 251 -52.25 -24.16 -40.25
C ILE A 251 -53.45 -25.03 -40.65
N VAL A 252 -53.49 -26.29 -40.21
CA VAL A 252 -54.63 -27.18 -40.45
C VAL A 252 -55.90 -26.63 -39.80
N ASP A 253 -55.83 -26.21 -38.53
CA ASP A 253 -56.96 -25.60 -37.82
C ASP A 253 -57.46 -24.30 -38.50
N MET A 254 -56.54 -23.44 -38.94
CA MET A 254 -56.89 -22.20 -39.66
C MET A 254 -57.62 -22.49 -40.97
N LYS A 255 -57.18 -23.49 -41.75
CA LYS A 255 -57.87 -23.89 -43.00
C LYS A 255 -59.28 -24.42 -42.72
N ALA A 256 -59.44 -25.28 -41.72
CA ALA A 256 -60.74 -25.81 -41.33
C ALA A 256 -61.71 -24.69 -40.92
N LYS A 257 -61.24 -23.71 -40.14
CA LYS A 257 -62.05 -22.54 -39.75
C LYS A 257 -62.40 -21.65 -40.93
N HIS A 258 -61.49 -21.47 -41.89
CA HIS A 258 -61.76 -20.70 -43.10
C HIS A 258 -62.88 -21.33 -43.95
N GLU A 259 -62.84 -22.64 -44.15
CA GLU A 259 -63.87 -23.39 -44.90
C GLU A 259 -65.26 -23.21 -44.25
N ALA A 260 -65.34 -23.34 -42.93
CA ALA A 260 -66.59 -23.16 -42.19
C ALA A 260 -67.17 -21.74 -42.32
N ILE A 261 -66.32 -20.71 -42.41
CA ILE A 261 -66.74 -19.33 -42.62
C ILE A 261 -67.36 -19.13 -44.01
N LEU A 262 -66.79 -19.77 -45.05
CA LEU A 262 -67.30 -19.69 -46.42
C LEU A 262 -68.69 -20.34 -46.57
N GLU A 263 -68.93 -21.48 -45.91
CA GLU A 263 -70.24 -22.15 -45.91
C GLU A 263 -71.33 -21.28 -45.26
N ILE A 264 -71.02 -20.64 -44.13
CA ILE A 264 -71.97 -19.75 -43.43
C ILE A 264 -72.32 -18.54 -44.30
N HIS A 265 -71.34 -17.95 -45.00
CA HIS A 265 -71.57 -16.78 -45.85
C HIS A 265 -72.52 -17.08 -47.03
N GLY A 266 -72.48 -18.30 -47.59
CA GLY A 266 -73.36 -18.73 -48.68
C GLY A 266 -74.83 -18.91 -48.26
N LEU A 267 -75.09 -19.29 -47.01
CA LEU A 267 -76.43 -19.58 -46.48
C LEU A 267 -77.18 -18.33 -45.98
N VAL A 268 -76.47 -17.31 -45.51
CA VAL A 268 -77.09 -16.14 -44.82
C VAL A 268 -77.56 -15.03 -45.79
N GLY A 269 -77.05 -14.99 -47.02
CA GLY A 269 -77.36 -13.92 -47.98
C GLY A 269 -78.82 -13.86 -48.44
N THR A 270 -79.43 -14.99 -48.80
CA THR A 270 -80.80 -15.04 -49.34
C THR A 270 -81.86 -14.95 -48.23
N ASP A 271 -81.68 -15.67 -47.13
CA ASP A 271 -82.65 -15.69 -46.02
C ASP A 271 -82.70 -14.38 -45.24
N GLY A 272 -81.59 -13.63 -45.19
CA GLY A 272 -81.52 -12.32 -44.53
C GLY A 272 -82.37 -11.24 -45.21
N VAL A 273 -82.32 -11.16 -46.54
CA VAL A 273 -83.06 -10.13 -47.31
C VAL A 273 -84.56 -10.45 -47.34
N ALA A 274 -84.94 -11.70 -47.65
CA ALA A 274 -86.34 -12.11 -47.66
C ALA A 274 -86.99 -12.02 -46.27
N GLY A 275 -86.24 -12.41 -45.21
CA GLY A 275 -86.69 -12.31 -43.83
C GLY A 275 -86.93 -10.86 -43.37
N GLY A 276 -86.07 -9.93 -43.77
CA GLY A 276 -86.21 -8.50 -43.47
C GLY A 276 -87.51 -7.89 -44.03
N TYR A 277 -87.80 -8.12 -45.31
CA TYR A 277 -89.02 -7.62 -45.95
C TYR A 277 -90.30 -8.32 -45.44
N GLN A 278 -90.22 -9.62 -45.13
CA GLN A 278 -91.34 -10.34 -44.53
C GLN A 278 -91.69 -9.79 -43.13
N LYS A 279 -90.67 -9.47 -42.32
CA LYS A 279 -90.86 -8.81 -41.02
C LYS A 279 -91.46 -7.42 -41.19
N GLY A 280 -90.92 -6.61 -42.11
CA GLY A 280 -91.48 -5.29 -42.45
C GLY A 280 -92.96 -5.37 -42.83
N ALA A 281 -93.33 -6.29 -43.72
CA ALA A 281 -94.72 -6.52 -44.10
C ALA A 281 -95.62 -6.85 -42.89
N THR A 282 -95.16 -7.69 -41.96
CA THR A 282 -95.96 -8.02 -40.77
C THR A 282 -96.16 -6.84 -39.82
N ASP A 283 -95.18 -5.93 -39.73
CA ASP A 283 -95.30 -4.75 -38.87
C ASP A 283 -96.21 -3.68 -39.52
N GLU A 284 -96.13 -3.51 -40.84
CA GLU A 284 -97.08 -2.70 -41.64
C GLU A 284 -98.52 -3.22 -41.53
N LEU A 285 -98.73 -4.54 -41.50
CA LEU A 285 -100.05 -5.14 -41.27
C LEU A 285 -100.65 -4.73 -39.92
N LYS A 286 -99.83 -4.74 -38.87
CA LYS A 286 -100.25 -4.36 -37.52
C LYS A 286 -100.60 -2.88 -37.47
N ALA A 287 -99.76 -2.02 -38.05
CA ALA A 287 -100.02 -0.59 -38.17
C ALA A 287 -101.34 -0.32 -38.92
N ALA A 288 -101.56 -1.00 -40.06
CA ALA A 288 -102.80 -0.90 -40.83
C ALA A 288 -104.03 -1.27 -39.99
N ASN A 289 -103.96 -2.39 -39.25
CA ASN A 289 -105.05 -2.84 -38.40
C ASN A 289 -105.31 -1.88 -37.22
N PHE A 290 -104.25 -1.33 -36.62
CA PHE A 290 -104.36 -0.33 -35.56
C PHE A 290 -105.12 0.91 -36.05
N TRP A 291 -104.71 1.49 -37.18
CA TRP A 291 -105.40 2.65 -37.77
C TRP A 291 -106.85 2.34 -38.18
N ARG A 292 -107.13 1.09 -38.60
CA ARG A 292 -108.51 0.64 -38.87
C ARG A 292 -109.36 0.68 -37.60
N TRP A 293 -108.83 0.18 -36.49
CA TRP A 293 -109.51 0.22 -35.20
C TRP A 293 -109.71 1.65 -34.70
N VAL A 294 -108.72 2.54 -34.89
CA VAL A 294 -108.85 3.97 -34.57
C VAL A 294 -109.98 4.62 -35.39
N SER A 295 -110.04 4.34 -36.69
CA SER A 295 -111.10 4.85 -37.57
C SER A 295 -112.49 4.35 -37.14
N MET A 296 -112.63 3.05 -36.90
CA MET A 296 -113.88 2.44 -36.41
C MET A 296 -114.30 3.00 -35.06
N GLY A 297 -113.34 3.20 -34.14
CA GLY A 297 -113.59 3.81 -32.83
C GLY A 297 -114.10 5.24 -32.94
N ALA A 298 -113.47 6.07 -33.79
CA ALA A 298 -113.91 7.44 -34.03
C ALA A 298 -115.32 7.51 -34.62
N LEU A 299 -115.66 6.62 -35.56
CA LEU A 299 -117.02 6.51 -36.10
C LEU A 299 -118.04 6.05 -35.06
N ALA A 300 -117.69 5.06 -34.23
CA ALA A 300 -118.57 4.57 -33.17
C ALA A 300 -118.84 5.66 -32.13
N VAL A 301 -117.81 6.41 -31.71
CA VAL A 301 -117.96 7.55 -30.79
C VAL A 301 -118.82 8.65 -31.42
N ALA A 302 -118.62 8.97 -32.70
CA ALA A 302 -119.45 9.94 -33.41
C ALA A 302 -120.93 9.50 -33.46
N ALA A 303 -121.19 8.22 -33.76
CA ALA A 303 -122.54 7.67 -33.81
C ALA A 303 -123.21 7.67 -32.42
N ILE A 304 -122.48 7.27 -31.37
CA ILE A 304 -122.97 7.31 -29.99
C ILE A 304 -123.25 8.75 -29.57
N TRP A 305 -122.38 9.70 -29.91
CA TRP A 305 -122.58 11.13 -29.60
C TRP A 305 -123.86 11.69 -30.23
N ILE A 306 -124.11 11.38 -31.50
CA ILE A 306 -125.35 11.78 -32.19
C ILE A 306 -126.57 11.14 -31.51
N LEU A 307 -126.50 9.85 -31.17
CA LEU A 307 -127.57 9.14 -30.45
C LEU A 307 -127.87 9.76 -29.09
N VAL A 308 -126.84 10.07 -28.29
CA VAL A 308 -127.01 10.72 -26.98
C VAL A 308 -127.67 12.08 -27.13
N LYS A 309 -127.24 12.90 -28.10
CA LYS A 309 -127.87 14.21 -28.37
C LYS A 309 -129.31 14.09 -28.88
N TYR A 310 -129.61 13.04 -29.65
CA TYR A 310 -130.99 12.76 -30.07
C TYR A 310 -131.92 12.45 -28.88
N PHE A 311 -131.45 11.65 -27.91
CA PHE A 311 -132.26 11.27 -26.75
C PHE A 311 -132.34 12.34 -25.65
N MET A 312 -131.27 13.10 -25.41
CA MET A 312 -131.29 14.19 -24.43
C MET A 312 -132.08 15.41 -24.92
N GLY A 313 -132.32 15.52 -26.23
CA GLY A 313 -132.87 16.73 -26.84
C GLY A 313 -131.84 17.84 -26.93
N PHE A 314 -132.14 18.86 -27.72
CA PHE A 314 -131.41 20.13 -27.69
C PHE A 314 -132.11 21.04 -26.71
N ASP A 315 -131.39 21.64 -25.76
CA ASP A 315 -132.01 22.50 -24.75
C ASP A 315 -132.64 23.70 -25.45
N LEU A 316 -133.89 24.02 -25.09
CA LEU A 316 -134.56 25.22 -25.55
C LEU A 316 -134.03 26.41 -24.73
N THR A 317 -133.83 27.56 -25.38
CA THR A 317 -133.57 28.79 -24.64
C THR A 317 -134.77 29.12 -23.75
N PRO A 318 -134.61 29.95 -22.69
CA PRO A 318 -135.73 30.30 -21.80
C PRO A 318 -136.96 30.90 -22.50
N SER A 319 -136.81 31.36 -23.75
CA SER A 319 -137.87 31.87 -24.63
C SER A 319 -138.59 30.81 -25.48
N GLY A 320 -138.24 29.51 -25.35
CA GLY A 320 -138.85 28.43 -26.13
C GLY A 320 -138.33 28.31 -27.57
N GLU A 321 -137.22 28.97 -27.90
CA GLU A 321 -136.57 28.88 -29.21
C GLU A 321 -135.42 27.86 -29.19
N VAL A 322 -135.07 27.32 -30.36
CA VAL A 322 -133.99 26.33 -30.51
C VAL A 322 -132.62 26.95 -30.20
N ASN A 323 -131.85 26.34 -29.31
CA ASN A 323 -130.49 26.79 -28.99
C ASN A 323 -129.49 26.40 -30.09
N TRP A 324 -129.33 27.30 -31.07
CA TRP A 324 -128.41 27.12 -32.20
C TRP A 324 -126.93 26.95 -31.79
N ALA A 325 -126.51 27.50 -30.64
CA ALA A 325 -125.13 27.34 -30.17
C ALA A 325 -124.83 25.88 -29.79
N GLU A 326 -125.80 25.17 -29.22
CA GLU A 326 -125.66 23.76 -28.85
C GLU A 326 -125.66 22.84 -30.08
N VAL A 327 -126.49 23.14 -31.08
CA VAL A 327 -126.52 22.40 -32.35
C VAL A 327 -125.19 22.53 -33.10
N VAL A 328 -124.65 23.74 -33.21
CA VAL A 328 -123.40 24.00 -33.93
C VAL A 328 -122.19 23.36 -33.23
N THR A 329 -122.16 23.35 -31.90
CA THR A 329 -121.08 22.68 -31.13
C THR A 329 -121.17 21.17 -31.20
N ALA A 330 -122.37 20.59 -31.16
CA ALA A 330 -122.56 19.16 -31.38
C ALA A 330 -122.15 18.75 -32.80
N ALA A 331 -122.53 19.55 -33.81
CA ALA A 331 -122.19 19.31 -35.22
C ALA A 331 -120.68 19.43 -35.49
N SER A 332 -120.00 20.42 -34.90
CA SER A 332 -118.56 20.62 -35.07
C SER A 332 -117.75 19.48 -34.45
N LEU A 333 -118.16 18.95 -33.29
CA LEU A 333 -117.52 17.79 -32.68
C LEU A 333 -117.65 16.54 -33.56
N THR A 334 -118.82 16.28 -34.14
CA THR A 334 -118.99 15.19 -35.11
C THR A 334 -118.14 15.36 -36.37
N LEU A 335 -117.99 16.59 -36.86
CA LEU A 335 -117.15 16.86 -38.04
C LEU A 335 -115.68 16.52 -37.76
N ILE A 336 -115.18 16.89 -36.58
CA ILE A 336 -113.81 16.56 -36.15
C ILE A 336 -113.65 15.04 -36.04
N LEU A 337 -114.62 14.33 -35.43
CA LEU A 337 -114.58 12.88 -35.30
C LEU A 337 -114.64 12.16 -36.65
N LEU A 338 -115.46 12.64 -37.59
CA LEU A 338 -115.51 12.13 -38.96
C LEU A 338 -114.20 12.41 -39.73
N GLY A 339 -113.61 13.59 -39.55
CA GLY A 339 -112.31 13.93 -40.12
C GLY A 339 -111.19 13.02 -39.59
N ALA A 340 -111.16 12.79 -38.27
CA ALA A 340 -110.22 11.87 -37.63
C ALA A 340 -110.41 10.43 -38.11
N ALA A 341 -111.67 9.98 -38.26
CA ALA A 341 -111.99 8.67 -38.81
C ALA A 341 -111.51 8.52 -40.26
N GLY A 342 -111.73 9.53 -41.11
CA GLY A 342 -111.31 9.54 -42.50
C GLY A 342 -109.79 9.52 -42.66
N TYR A 343 -109.07 10.31 -41.85
CA TYR A 343 -107.61 10.30 -41.84
C TYR A 343 -107.06 8.93 -41.41
N ALA A 344 -107.58 8.37 -40.32
CA ALA A 344 -107.18 7.04 -39.83
C ALA A 344 -107.48 5.93 -40.85
N ALA A 345 -108.60 6.00 -41.58
CA ALA A 345 -108.91 5.05 -42.65
C ALA A 345 -107.90 5.15 -43.81
N ARG A 346 -107.51 6.37 -44.20
CA ARG A 346 -106.51 6.59 -45.25
C ARG A 346 -105.13 6.07 -44.85
N GLN A 347 -104.70 6.33 -43.62
CA GLN A 347 -103.46 5.77 -43.08
C GLN A 347 -103.49 4.24 -43.01
N SER A 348 -104.61 3.65 -42.58
CA SER A 348 -104.80 2.20 -42.60
C SER A 348 -104.60 1.61 -44.01
N LYS A 349 -105.16 2.26 -45.03
CA LYS A 349 -105.03 1.84 -46.43
C LYS A 349 -103.58 1.92 -46.92
N LEU A 350 -102.86 3.02 -46.63
CA LEU A 350 -101.47 3.20 -47.04
C LEU A 350 -100.54 2.11 -46.45
N HIS A 351 -100.68 1.83 -45.15
CA HIS A 351 -99.94 0.75 -44.50
C HIS A 351 -100.30 -0.63 -45.08
N ARG A 352 -101.55 -0.85 -45.51
CA ARG A 352 -101.98 -2.11 -46.14
C ARG A 352 -101.40 -2.29 -47.54
N GLU A 353 -101.34 -1.24 -48.34
CA GLU A 353 -100.69 -1.28 -49.66
C GLU A 353 -99.18 -1.54 -49.52
N THR A 354 -98.54 -0.87 -48.55
CA THR A 354 -97.13 -1.09 -48.23
C THR A 354 -96.85 -2.52 -47.76
N GLU A 355 -97.71 -3.08 -46.91
CA GLU A 355 -97.64 -4.49 -46.48
C GLU A 355 -97.66 -5.45 -47.67
N GLN A 356 -98.63 -5.29 -48.58
CA GLN A 356 -98.76 -6.15 -49.75
C GLN A 356 -97.52 -6.08 -50.64
N HIS A 357 -97.00 -4.88 -50.90
CA HIS A 357 -95.78 -4.71 -51.68
C HIS A 357 -94.56 -5.36 -51.03
N MET A 358 -94.36 -5.16 -49.73
CA MET A 358 -93.25 -5.79 -48.99
C MET A 358 -93.37 -7.32 -48.98
N ARG A 359 -94.59 -7.84 -48.85
CA ARG A 359 -94.86 -9.27 -48.80
C ARG A 359 -94.67 -9.95 -50.15
N TRP A 360 -95.11 -9.31 -51.24
CA TRP A 360 -94.84 -9.77 -52.59
C TRP A 360 -93.34 -9.75 -52.89
N PHE A 361 -92.63 -8.68 -52.52
CA PHE A 361 -91.19 -8.64 -52.69
C PHE A 361 -90.49 -9.77 -51.92
N ALA A 362 -90.87 -10.01 -50.66
CA ALA A 362 -90.31 -11.11 -49.88
C ALA A 362 -90.55 -12.49 -50.53
N LEU A 363 -91.75 -12.71 -51.09
CA LEU A 363 -92.09 -13.94 -51.81
C LEU A 363 -91.33 -14.06 -53.13
N GLU A 364 -91.21 -12.98 -53.89
CA GLU A 364 -90.44 -12.93 -55.13
C GLU A 364 -88.97 -13.29 -54.87
N ILE A 365 -88.33 -12.62 -53.92
CA ILE A 365 -86.93 -12.92 -53.55
C ILE A 365 -86.77 -14.38 -53.10
N LYS A 366 -87.71 -14.90 -52.30
CA LYS A 366 -87.66 -16.30 -51.85
C LYS A 366 -87.92 -17.31 -52.97
N ALA A 367 -88.67 -16.93 -54.00
CA ALA A 367 -88.99 -17.78 -55.13
C ALA A 367 -87.91 -17.80 -56.22
N ILE A 368 -87.05 -16.76 -56.29
CA ILE A 368 -85.98 -16.66 -57.32
C ILE A 368 -85.08 -17.90 -57.31
N ASP A 369 -84.57 -18.33 -56.16
CA ASP A 369 -83.62 -19.45 -56.09
C ASP A 369 -84.23 -20.80 -56.54
N PRO A 370 -85.45 -21.20 -56.10
CA PRO A 370 -86.15 -22.36 -56.64
C PRO A 370 -86.37 -22.32 -58.15
N PHE A 371 -86.78 -21.18 -58.73
CA PHE A 371 -87.02 -21.05 -60.18
C PHE A 371 -85.74 -21.04 -61.01
N LEU A 372 -84.65 -20.49 -60.48
CA LEU A 372 -83.35 -20.48 -61.15
C LEU A 372 -82.70 -21.86 -61.15
N SER A 373 -82.91 -22.67 -60.11
CA SER A 373 -82.28 -23.98 -59.95
C SER A 373 -82.60 -24.99 -61.06
N SER A 374 -83.72 -24.83 -61.77
CA SER A 374 -84.13 -25.70 -62.89
C SER A 374 -83.54 -25.32 -64.25
N LEU A 375 -82.80 -24.20 -64.36
CA LEU A 375 -82.25 -23.70 -65.63
C LEU A 375 -80.75 -24.07 -65.80
N PRO A 376 -80.21 -24.14 -67.02
CA PRO A 376 -78.77 -24.30 -67.26
C PRO A 376 -77.95 -23.13 -66.66
N SER A 377 -76.73 -23.41 -66.19
CA SER A 377 -75.88 -22.47 -65.43
C SER A 377 -75.60 -21.14 -66.14
N GLU A 378 -75.45 -21.16 -67.47
CA GLU A 378 -75.21 -19.94 -68.26
C GLU A 378 -76.43 -19.01 -68.26
N GLN A 379 -77.64 -19.56 -68.33
CA GLN A 379 -78.90 -18.79 -68.27
C GLN A 379 -79.20 -18.30 -66.85
N GLN A 380 -78.79 -19.04 -65.82
CA GLN A 380 -78.92 -18.60 -64.43
C GLN A 380 -78.13 -17.32 -64.16
N ASN A 381 -76.90 -17.23 -64.66
CA ASN A 381 -76.03 -16.06 -64.45
C ASN A 381 -76.54 -14.82 -65.18
N GLU A 382 -77.00 -14.98 -66.42
CA GLU A 382 -77.62 -13.88 -67.19
C GLU A 382 -78.88 -13.35 -66.50
N LEU A 383 -79.77 -14.25 -66.06
CA LEU A 383 -81.02 -13.84 -65.41
C LEU A 383 -80.76 -13.18 -64.04
N LYS A 384 -79.78 -13.66 -63.26
CA LYS A 384 -79.35 -13.02 -62.01
C LYS A 384 -78.84 -11.60 -62.24
N ASN A 385 -78.09 -11.37 -63.32
CA ASN A 385 -77.59 -10.04 -63.67
C ASN A 385 -78.73 -9.07 -64.01
N GLN A 386 -79.67 -9.50 -64.84
CA GLN A 386 -80.86 -8.70 -65.21
C GLN A 386 -81.75 -8.41 -63.99
N LEU A 387 -82.00 -9.40 -63.13
CA LEU A 387 -82.80 -9.25 -61.91
C LEU A 387 -82.13 -8.29 -60.91
N SER A 388 -80.81 -8.40 -60.73
CA SER A 388 -80.05 -7.51 -59.85
C SER A 388 -80.16 -6.04 -60.28
N GLN A 389 -79.99 -5.75 -61.58
CA GLN A 389 -80.16 -4.39 -62.11
C GLN A 389 -81.59 -3.87 -61.92
N LYS A 390 -82.60 -4.72 -62.10
CA LYS A 390 -84.01 -4.32 -61.97
C LYS A 390 -84.42 -4.09 -60.51
N LEU A 391 -83.96 -4.93 -59.58
CA LEU A 391 -84.36 -4.89 -58.17
C LEU A 391 -83.62 -3.81 -57.37
N PHE A 392 -82.34 -3.58 -57.66
CA PHE A 392 -81.48 -2.67 -56.89
C PHE A 392 -81.06 -1.41 -57.65
N GLY A 393 -81.29 -1.31 -58.97
CA GLY A 393 -80.93 -0.16 -59.80
C GLY A 393 -82.01 0.92 -59.96
N GLN A 394 -83.22 0.73 -59.43
CA GLN A 394 -84.30 1.74 -59.51
C GLN A 394 -84.27 2.68 -58.30
N ASN A 395 -83.92 3.95 -58.54
CA ASN A 395 -84.07 5.05 -57.57
C ASN A 395 -85.56 5.18 -57.18
N ARG A 396 -85.95 4.68 -56.00
CA ARG A 396 -87.29 4.86 -55.41
C ARG A 396 -87.49 6.30 -54.89
N LEU A 397 -87.41 7.26 -55.79
CA LEU A 397 -87.71 8.67 -55.56
C LEU A 397 -88.70 9.17 -56.60
N THR A 398 -89.83 8.49 -56.77
CA THR A 398 -90.97 9.04 -57.52
C THR A 398 -92.28 8.40 -57.05
N ALA A 399 -93.27 9.28 -56.82
CA ALA A 399 -94.65 9.02 -56.42
C ALA A 399 -94.82 8.54 -54.96
N ASP A 400 -95.34 9.33 -54.03
CA ASP A 400 -96.60 10.06 -54.16
C ASP A 400 -96.52 11.43 -53.45
N LYS A 401 -96.44 12.51 -54.24
CA LYS A 401 -96.98 13.81 -53.82
C LYS A 401 -98.50 13.66 -53.80
N SER A 402 -99.06 13.05 -52.74
CA SER A 402 -100.43 13.37 -52.40
C SER A 402 -100.40 14.62 -51.55
N GLU A 403 -100.78 15.71 -52.19
CA GLU A 403 -101.16 16.95 -51.56
C GLU A 403 -101.92 16.66 -50.27
N GLY A 404 -101.44 17.22 -49.15
CA GLY A 404 -102.23 17.42 -47.95
C GLY A 404 -103.33 18.46 -48.16
N SER A 405 -103.96 18.48 -49.33
CA SER A 405 -105.20 19.18 -49.58
C SER A 405 -106.32 18.25 -49.12
N VAL A 406 -107.15 18.75 -48.20
CA VAL A 406 -108.41 18.13 -47.85
C VAL A 406 -109.16 17.92 -49.16
N ASP A 407 -109.34 16.66 -49.57
CA ASP A 407 -110.05 16.32 -50.81
C ASP A 407 -111.41 17.03 -50.79
N PRO A 408 -111.67 17.97 -51.71
CA PRO A 408 -112.93 18.68 -51.77
C PRO A 408 -114.10 17.71 -51.85
N ALA A 409 -113.93 16.49 -52.37
CA ALA A 409 -114.99 15.49 -52.42
C ALA A 409 -115.37 14.94 -51.03
N ALA A 410 -114.41 14.73 -50.13
CA ALA A 410 -114.69 14.30 -48.76
C ALA A 410 -115.37 15.42 -47.97
N PHE A 411 -114.84 16.64 -48.08
CA PHE A 411 -115.45 17.82 -47.46
C PHE A 411 -116.84 18.10 -48.04
N LYS A 412 -117.01 17.99 -49.36
CA LYS A 412 -118.29 18.18 -50.07
C LYS A 412 -119.30 17.10 -49.73
N SER A 413 -118.91 15.84 -49.57
CA SER A 413 -119.82 14.78 -49.12
C SER A 413 -120.34 15.04 -47.70
N ILE A 414 -119.48 15.55 -46.82
CA ILE A 414 -119.86 15.90 -45.45
C ILE A 414 -120.71 17.19 -45.43
N THR A 415 -120.36 18.17 -46.27
CA THR A 415 -121.11 19.43 -46.42
C THR A 415 -122.48 19.20 -47.04
N ASP A 416 -122.59 18.30 -48.02
CA ASP A 416 -123.84 17.92 -48.69
C ASP A 416 -124.74 17.11 -47.74
N ALA A 417 -124.17 16.25 -46.90
CA ALA A 417 -124.90 15.57 -45.83
C ALA A 417 -125.48 16.60 -44.82
N VAL A 418 -124.69 17.59 -44.39
CA VAL A 418 -125.14 18.68 -43.50
C VAL A 418 -126.23 19.54 -44.17
N LEU A 419 -126.04 19.93 -45.43
CA LEU A 419 -127.03 20.71 -46.19
C LEU A 419 -128.34 19.95 -46.41
N SER A 420 -128.28 18.62 -46.56
CA SER A 420 -129.48 17.78 -46.67
C SER A 420 -130.28 17.75 -45.35
N ILE A 421 -129.59 17.67 -44.20
CA ILE A 421 -130.23 17.70 -42.89
C ILE A 421 -130.87 19.07 -42.63
N ILE A 422 -130.18 20.17 -42.96
CA ILE A 422 -130.71 21.54 -42.81
C ILE A 422 -131.93 21.78 -43.74
N LYS A 423 -131.92 21.23 -44.97
CA LYS A 423 -133.06 21.35 -45.91
C LYS A 423 -134.29 20.53 -45.49
N ILE A 424 -134.10 19.42 -44.78
CA ILE A 424 -135.22 18.57 -44.31
C ILE A 424 -135.96 19.23 -43.13
N THR A 425 -135.31 20.07 -42.34
CA THR A 425 -135.92 20.80 -41.21
C THR A 425 -136.47 22.20 -41.55
N GLY A 426 -136.23 22.71 -42.76
CA GLY A 426 -136.63 24.06 -43.19
C GLY A 426 -137.97 24.17 -43.95
N LYS A 427 -138.79 23.12 -43.98
CA LYS A 427 -140.17 23.15 -44.50
C LYS A 427 -141.13 22.72 -43.39
N GLY A 428 -141.44 23.66 -42.51
CA GLY A 428 -142.47 23.63 -41.48
C GLY A 428 -142.86 25.06 -41.16
#